data_AF-A0A6G0VY39-F1
#
_entry.id   AF-A0A6G0VY39-F1
#
_cell.length_a   1.000
_cell.length_b   1.000
_cell.length_c   1.000
_cell.angle_alpha   90.00
_cell.angle_beta   90.00
_cell.angle_gamma   90.00
#
_symmetry.space_group_name_H-M   'P 1'
#
loop_
_entity.id
_entity.type
_entity.pdbx_description
1 polymer ?
#
loop_
_entity_poly.entity_id
_entity_poly.type
_entity_poly.pdbx_seq_one_letter_code
_entity_poly.pdbx_strand_id
1 'polypeptide(L)'
;GRLAAVLCHGDDFCLETILDKNLKIKTHWNNTLAITRNPAEEKIFLKQEKMYLNLVQNPMPFNIIECHRYNEYKFVSSLIKEKMKLSGLLRFTCLITVNGHKGLVSLNKRYFYFILGEMVVASTFIEKDTCLFTLCGQVFPVTKDFLIPEVNDYSVVCSNVNDKVYMFLGPVSFINHDCHPNVQFHSISKTVLRKNITEHSTS
;
A
#
# COMPACT_ATOMS: atom_id res chain seq x y z
N GLY A 1 11.46 -9.49 -9.60
CA GLY A 1 11.48 -8.82 -10.91
C GLY A 1 10.19 -9.03 -11.66
N ARG A 2 10.07 -10.11 -12.45
CA ARG A 2 8.95 -10.29 -13.39
C ARG A 2 7.55 -10.26 -12.77
N LEU A 3 7.27 -11.10 -11.77
CA LEU A 3 5.92 -11.15 -11.17
C LEU A 3 5.52 -9.83 -10.49
N ALA A 4 6.49 -9.09 -9.96
CA ALA A 4 6.24 -7.76 -9.42
C ALA A 4 5.97 -6.74 -10.53
N ALA A 5 6.69 -6.80 -11.65
CA ALA A 5 6.38 -5.98 -12.82
C ALA A 5 4.97 -6.27 -13.35
N VAL A 6 4.58 -7.55 -13.42
CA VAL A 6 3.21 -7.96 -13.77
C VAL A 6 2.20 -7.36 -12.81
N LEU A 7 2.47 -7.41 -11.50
CA LEU A 7 1.61 -6.81 -10.50
C LEU A 7 1.50 -5.29 -10.69
N CYS A 8 2.61 -4.57 -10.91
CA CYS A 8 2.61 -3.14 -11.18
C CYS A 8 1.75 -2.77 -12.40
N HIS A 9 1.89 -3.52 -13.50
CA HIS A 9 1.07 -3.32 -14.71
C HIS A 9 -0.42 -3.57 -14.44
N GLY A 10 -0.74 -4.63 -13.72
CA GLY A 10 -2.13 -4.93 -13.36
C GLY A 10 -2.72 -3.91 -12.41
N ASP A 11 -1.91 -3.39 -11.48
CA ASP A 11 -2.31 -2.37 -10.53
C ASP A 11 -2.57 -1.03 -11.22
N ASP A 12 -1.62 -0.51 -11.99
CA ASP A 12 -1.77 0.74 -12.75
C ASP A 12 -3.00 0.68 -13.67
N PHE A 13 -3.23 -0.45 -14.35
CA PHE A 13 -4.42 -0.66 -15.17
C PHE A 13 -5.71 -0.59 -14.36
N CYS A 14 -5.77 -1.24 -13.19
CA CYS A 14 -6.97 -1.23 -12.35
C CYS A 14 -7.24 0.15 -11.73
N LEU A 15 -6.18 0.87 -11.34
CA LEU A 15 -6.27 2.23 -10.84
C LEU A 15 -6.90 3.14 -11.90
N GLU A 16 -6.33 3.17 -13.11
CA GLU A 16 -6.82 4.00 -14.21
C GLU A 16 -8.24 3.62 -14.65
N THR A 17 -8.53 2.32 -14.77
CA THR A 17 -9.79 1.86 -15.38
C THR A 17 -10.95 1.72 -14.40
N ILE A 18 -10.66 1.51 -13.11
CA ILE A 18 -11.66 1.26 -12.06
C ILE A 18 -11.61 2.38 -11.03
N LEU A 19 -10.53 2.49 -10.25
CA LEU A 19 -10.56 3.29 -9.02
C LEU A 19 -10.60 4.79 -9.29
N ASP A 20 -9.73 5.31 -10.15
CA ASP A 20 -9.62 6.73 -10.48
C ASP A 20 -10.95 7.28 -11.02
N LYS A 21 -11.64 6.48 -11.84
CA LYS A 21 -12.97 6.85 -12.37
C LYS A 21 -14.05 6.89 -11.31
N ASN A 22 -14.03 5.94 -10.36
CA ASN A 22 -15.01 5.88 -9.28
C ASN A 22 -14.78 6.98 -8.24
N LEU A 23 -13.54 7.26 -7.89
CA LEU A 23 -13.18 8.29 -6.90
C LEU A 23 -13.10 9.71 -7.48
N LYS A 24 -12.94 9.83 -8.81
CA LYS A 24 -12.68 11.11 -9.50
C LYS A 24 -11.40 11.82 -9.03
N ILE A 25 -10.40 11.03 -8.64
CA ILE A 25 -9.06 11.48 -8.24
C ILE A 25 -8.03 10.72 -9.08
N LYS A 26 -6.83 11.29 -9.25
CA LYS A 26 -5.72 10.58 -9.87
C LYS A 26 -4.87 9.93 -8.79
N THR A 27 -4.77 8.60 -8.80
CA THR A 27 -4.01 7.88 -7.78
C THR A 27 -2.53 7.66 -8.14
N HIS A 28 -1.76 7.11 -7.20
CA HIS A 28 -0.36 6.71 -7.38
C HIS A 28 -0.18 5.64 -8.46
N TRP A 29 0.83 5.75 -9.31
CA TRP A 29 1.12 4.75 -10.34
C TRP A 29 2.56 4.26 -10.24
N ASN A 30 2.78 3.00 -10.58
CA ASN A 30 4.09 2.33 -10.55
C ASN A 30 4.99 2.72 -11.72
N ASN A 31 4.42 3.15 -12.87
CA ASN A 31 5.16 3.57 -14.06
C ASN A 31 6.26 2.57 -14.49
N THR A 32 5.98 1.28 -14.34
CA THR A 32 6.96 0.22 -14.63
C THR A 32 7.04 0.00 -16.14
N LEU A 33 8.26 -0.26 -16.66
CA LEU A 33 8.49 -0.54 -18.08
C LEU A 33 7.53 -1.59 -18.63
N ALA A 34 7.06 -1.38 -19.87
CA ALA A 34 6.15 -2.29 -20.54
C ALA A 34 6.68 -3.73 -20.54
N ILE A 35 5.80 -4.67 -20.19
CA ILE A 35 6.11 -6.11 -20.20
C ILE A 35 5.22 -6.82 -21.22
N THR A 36 5.76 -7.86 -21.85
CA THR A 36 4.94 -8.76 -22.69
C THR A 36 4.04 -9.61 -21.82
N ARG A 37 2.72 -9.59 -22.11
CA ARG A 37 1.71 -10.42 -21.42
C ARG A 37 2.01 -11.90 -21.63
N ASN A 38 1.96 -12.66 -20.53
CA ASN A 38 2.08 -14.11 -20.53
C ASN A 38 0.76 -14.70 -19.99
N PRO A 39 0.08 -15.59 -20.72
CA PRO A 39 -1.17 -16.22 -20.27
C PRO A 39 -1.07 -16.89 -18.89
N ALA A 40 0.10 -17.42 -18.51
CA ALA A 40 0.30 -18.04 -17.20
C ALA A 40 0.24 -17.04 -16.02
N GLU A 41 0.38 -15.74 -16.31
CA GLU A 41 0.40 -14.64 -15.34
C GLU A 41 -0.94 -13.89 -15.28
N GLU A 42 -1.89 -14.22 -16.15
CA GLU A 42 -3.23 -13.61 -16.22
C GLU A 42 -3.98 -13.67 -14.88
N LYS A 43 -3.76 -14.75 -14.12
CA LYS A 43 -4.32 -14.92 -12.77
C LYS A 43 -3.92 -13.79 -11.80
N ILE A 44 -2.80 -13.11 -12.01
CA ILE A 44 -2.37 -11.97 -11.18
C ILE A 44 -3.23 -10.75 -11.51
N PHE A 45 -3.47 -10.49 -12.80
CA PHE A 45 -4.35 -9.41 -13.27
C PHE A 45 -5.79 -9.62 -12.79
N LEU A 46 -6.38 -10.78 -13.07
CA LEU A 46 -7.75 -11.09 -12.65
C LEU A 46 -7.96 -10.96 -11.15
N LYS A 47 -6.94 -11.33 -10.37
CA LYS A 47 -6.98 -11.19 -8.91
C LYS A 47 -6.87 -9.74 -8.47
N GLN A 48 -6.04 -8.93 -9.15
CA GLN A 48 -5.91 -7.50 -8.90
C GLN A 48 -7.23 -6.78 -9.21
N GLU A 49 -7.78 -7.03 -10.40
CA GLU A 49 -9.07 -6.50 -10.85
C GLU A 49 -10.18 -6.84 -9.88
N LYS A 50 -10.27 -8.11 -9.44
CA LYS A 50 -11.26 -8.52 -8.45
C LYS A 50 -11.15 -7.76 -7.13
N MET A 51 -9.95 -7.41 -6.67
CA MET A 51 -9.77 -6.62 -5.44
C MET A 51 -10.34 -5.20 -5.60
N TYR A 52 -10.07 -4.54 -6.73
CA TYR A 52 -10.58 -3.20 -7.01
C TYR A 52 -12.08 -3.18 -7.30
N LEU A 53 -12.62 -4.15 -8.04
CA LEU A 53 -14.06 -4.31 -8.24
C LEU A 53 -14.76 -4.51 -6.90
N ASN A 54 -14.24 -5.38 -6.03
CA ASN A 54 -14.79 -5.57 -4.70
C ASN A 54 -14.78 -4.26 -3.88
N LEU A 55 -13.72 -3.45 -3.97
CA LEU A 55 -13.63 -2.18 -3.27
C LEU A 55 -14.73 -1.20 -3.71
N VAL A 56 -15.01 -1.08 -5.01
CA VAL A 56 -15.97 -0.08 -5.53
C VAL A 56 -17.41 -0.58 -5.56
N GLN A 57 -17.65 -1.89 -5.60
CA GLN A 57 -18.99 -2.47 -5.70
C GLN A 57 -19.65 -2.78 -4.35
N ASN A 58 -18.87 -2.80 -3.26
CA ASN A 58 -19.39 -3.13 -1.93
C ASN A 58 -19.43 -1.90 -1.03
N PRO A 59 -20.43 -1.80 -0.12
CA PRO A 59 -20.45 -0.74 0.87
C PRO A 59 -19.26 -0.92 1.84
N MET A 60 -18.50 0.15 2.04
CA MET A 60 -17.33 0.14 2.91
C MET A 60 -17.48 1.08 4.11
N PRO A 61 -16.96 0.69 5.29
CA PRO A 61 -16.93 1.57 6.47
C PRO A 61 -15.78 2.59 6.41
N PHE A 62 -15.19 2.80 5.22
CA PHE A 62 -14.10 3.73 4.99
C PHE A 62 -14.18 4.32 3.58
N ASN A 63 -13.52 5.45 3.38
CA ASN A 63 -13.33 6.12 2.09
C ASN A 63 -11.84 6.21 1.78
N ILE A 64 -11.50 6.23 0.49
CA ILE A 64 -10.19 6.65 0.00
C ILE A 64 -10.34 8.09 -0.48
N ILE A 65 -9.55 9.00 0.07
CA ILE A 65 -9.60 10.44 -0.26
C ILE A 65 -8.19 11.00 -0.50
N GLU A 66 -8.10 12.13 -1.19
CA GLU A 66 -6.83 12.85 -1.34
C GLU A 66 -6.30 13.32 0.04
N CYS A 67 -5.01 13.11 0.25
CA CYS A 67 -4.29 13.53 1.44
C CYS A 67 -3.55 14.85 1.17
N HIS A 68 -4.11 15.95 1.66
CA HIS A 68 -3.52 17.29 1.53
C HIS A 68 -2.53 17.63 2.66
N ARG A 69 -2.22 16.67 3.55
CA ARG A 69 -1.40 16.88 4.75
C ARG A 69 -0.04 17.52 4.46
N TYR A 70 0.49 17.33 3.26
CA TYR A 70 1.82 17.82 2.88
C TYR A 70 1.80 18.89 1.78
N ASN A 71 0.64 19.48 1.46
CA ASN A 71 0.50 20.48 0.40
C ASN A 71 1.35 21.75 0.63
N GLU A 72 1.62 22.10 1.88
CA GLU A 72 2.41 23.29 2.26
C GLU A 72 3.93 23.08 2.10
N TYR A 73 4.37 21.84 1.92
CA TYR A 73 5.79 21.46 1.84
C TYR A 73 6.32 21.38 0.40
N LYS A 74 5.56 21.90 -0.57
CA LYS A 74 5.81 21.89 -2.03
C LYS A 74 7.20 22.37 -2.49
N PHE A 75 8.00 23.02 -1.63
CA PHE A 75 9.22 23.72 -2.05
C PHE A 75 10.51 23.38 -1.29
N VAL A 76 10.52 22.48 -0.30
CA VAL A 76 11.68 22.38 0.61
C VAL A 76 12.18 20.95 0.82
N SER A 77 12.68 20.31 -0.24
CA SER A 77 13.17 18.93 -0.19
C SER A 77 14.35 18.70 0.78
N SER A 78 15.11 19.75 1.14
CA SER A 78 16.31 19.66 1.99
C SER A 78 16.02 19.93 3.49
N LEU A 79 15.32 21.00 3.87
CA LEU A 79 15.03 21.27 5.29
C LEU A 79 14.04 20.26 5.90
N ILE A 80 13.14 19.67 5.12
CA ILE A 80 12.24 18.60 5.59
C ILE A 80 13.05 17.38 6.05
N LYS A 81 14.11 17.03 5.31
CA LYS A 81 15.03 15.92 5.66
C LYS A 81 15.71 16.14 7.02
N GLU A 82 16.05 17.39 7.33
CA GLU A 82 16.77 17.75 8.55
C GLU A 82 15.85 17.85 9.78
N LYS A 83 14.70 18.52 9.66
CA LYS A 83 13.70 18.60 10.74
C LYS A 83 13.10 17.24 11.11
N MET A 84 12.88 16.35 10.13
CA MET A 84 12.35 14.99 10.40
C MET A 84 13.41 14.01 10.90
N LYS A 85 14.71 14.25 10.63
CA LYS A 85 15.82 13.53 11.29
C LYS A 85 15.91 13.86 12.78
N LEU A 86 15.69 15.12 13.14
CA LEU A 86 15.83 15.63 14.50
C LEU A 86 14.69 15.20 15.45
N SER A 87 13.52 14.82 14.93
CA SER A 87 12.36 14.40 15.75
C SER A 87 12.38 12.94 16.22
N GLY A 88 13.42 12.15 15.90
CA GLY A 88 13.52 10.74 16.36
C GLY A 88 12.44 9.80 15.79
N LEU A 89 11.68 10.23 14.78
CA LEU A 89 10.43 9.61 14.30
C LEU A 89 10.62 8.43 13.31
N LEU A 90 11.77 7.76 13.28
CA LEU A 90 12.16 6.90 12.15
C LEU A 90 12.59 5.48 12.57
N ARG A 91 11.64 4.72 13.13
CA ARG A 91 11.64 3.24 13.09
C ARG A 91 10.22 2.74 12.88
N PHE A 92 9.87 2.48 11.62
CA PHE A 92 8.55 2.01 11.23
C PHE A 92 8.51 0.49 11.24
N THR A 93 7.83 -0.07 12.24
CA THR A 93 7.68 -1.52 12.37
C THR A 93 6.21 -1.84 12.22
N CYS A 94 5.83 -2.50 11.11
CA CYS A 94 4.52 -3.10 11.01
C CYS A 94 4.65 -4.60 11.31
N LEU A 95 3.78 -5.12 12.17
CA LEU A 95 3.70 -6.55 12.40
C LEU A 95 2.94 -7.16 11.22
N ILE A 96 3.60 -7.96 10.40
CA ILE A 96 2.94 -8.76 9.36
C ILE A 96 2.93 -10.20 9.85
N THR A 97 1.73 -10.75 10.06
CA THR A 97 1.60 -12.17 10.38
C THR A 97 1.45 -12.94 9.07
N VAL A 98 2.48 -13.71 8.69
CA VAL A 98 2.45 -14.61 7.52
C VAL A 98 2.40 -16.05 7.99
N ASN A 99 1.33 -16.78 7.65
CA ASN A 99 1.12 -18.20 8.01
C ASN A 99 1.25 -18.50 9.52
N GLY A 100 0.72 -17.63 10.38
CA GLY A 100 0.81 -17.80 11.85
C GLY A 100 2.17 -17.44 12.46
N HIS A 101 3.20 -17.20 11.65
CA HIS A 101 4.46 -16.63 12.10
C HIS A 101 4.36 -15.10 12.11
N LYS A 102 4.50 -14.52 13.31
CA LYS A 102 4.63 -13.06 13.47
C LYS A 102 5.99 -12.63 12.93
N GLY A 103 6.00 -11.98 11.77
CA GLY A 103 7.19 -11.37 11.20
C GLY A 103 7.19 -9.87 11.49
N LEU A 104 8.28 -9.37 12.07
CA LEU A 104 8.54 -7.94 12.12
C LEU A 104 8.95 -7.48 10.73
N VAL A 105 8.18 -6.58 10.16
CA VAL A 105 8.43 -6.03 8.83
C VAL A 105 8.65 -4.54 8.97
N SER A 106 9.83 -4.09 8.58
CA SER A 106 10.14 -2.67 8.58
C SER A 106 9.62 -2.07 7.27
N LEU A 107 8.73 -1.10 7.37
CA LEU A 107 8.40 -0.25 6.22
C LEU A 107 9.65 0.55 5.85
N ASN A 108 9.91 0.72 4.56
CA ASN A 108 11.09 1.42 4.08
C ASN A 108 11.08 2.89 4.54
N LYS A 109 12.23 3.51 4.76
CA LYS A 109 12.37 4.83 5.43
C LYS A 109 11.94 6.05 4.58
N ARG A 110 11.26 5.85 3.45
CA ARG A 110 11.15 6.85 2.36
C ARG A 110 9.77 7.46 2.11
N TYR A 111 8.78 7.17 2.94
CA TYR A 111 7.40 7.63 2.77
C TYR A 111 7.20 9.09 3.18
N PHE A 112 7.79 10.05 2.48
CA PHE A 112 7.52 11.47 2.76
C PHE A 112 7.44 12.37 1.51
N TYR A 113 7.40 11.80 0.30
CA TYR A 113 7.51 12.59 -0.94
C TYR A 113 6.27 12.60 -1.85
N PHE A 114 5.16 11.95 -1.48
CA PHE A 114 3.93 12.06 -2.27
C PHE A 114 3.17 13.35 -1.89
N ILE A 115 3.44 14.40 -2.66
CA ILE A 115 2.75 15.70 -2.65
C ILE A 115 1.27 15.56 -3.08
N LEU A 116 0.92 14.41 -3.67
CA LEU A 116 -0.42 13.98 -4.06
C LEU A 116 -0.66 12.56 -3.52
N GLY A 117 -0.62 12.39 -2.20
CA GLY A 117 -0.91 11.09 -1.59
C GLY A 117 -2.41 10.90 -1.40
N GLU A 118 -2.87 9.67 -1.29
CA GLU A 118 -4.23 9.35 -0.82
C GLU A 118 -4.19 8.83 0.60
N MET A 119 -5.35 8.74 1.23
CA MET A 119 -5.49 8.13 2.55
C MET A 119 -6.81 7.40 2.69
N VAL A 120 -6.77 6.31 3.47
CA VAL A 120 -7.96 5.59 3.92
C VAL A 120 -8.47 6.23 5.21
N VAL A 121 -9.73 6.63 5.23
CA VAL A 121 -10.39 7.27 6.38
C VAL A 121 -11.66 6.52 6.72
N ALA A 122 -11.87 6.20 8.00
CA ALA A 122 -13.13 5.60 8.44
C ALA A 122 -14.30 6.54 8.15
N SER A 123 -15.37 6.04 7.53
CA SER A 123 -16.60 6.80 7.27
C SER A 123 -17.65 6.59 8.37
N THR A 124 -17.41 5.60 9.23
CA THR A 124 -18.25 5.22 10.36
C THR A 124 -17.37 4.63 11.46
N PHE A 125 -17.95 4.40 12.63
CA PHE A 125 -17.29 3.66 13.70
C PHE A 125 -16.99 2.24 13.25
N ILE A 126 -15.74 1.80 13.44
CA ILE A 126 -15.31 0.43 13.15
C ILE A 126 -14.87 -0.23 14.45
N GLU A 127 -15.52 -1.34 14.79
CA GLU A 127 -15.21 -2.12 15.97
C GLU A 127 -13.80 -2.73 15.88
N LYS A 128 -13.14 -2.84 17.03
CA LYS A 128 -11.90 -3.60 17.18
C LYS A 128 -12.08 -5.03 16.65
N ASP A 129 -11.02 -5.57 16.06
CA ASP A 129 -10.96 -6.91 15.46
C ASP A 129 -11.82 -7.09 14.19
N THR A 130 -12.45 -6.02 13.70
CA THR A 130 -13.12 -6.00 12.39
C THR A 130 -12.12 -6.25 11.26
N CYS A 131 -12.46 -7.19 10.37
CA CYS A 131 -11.68 -7.50 9.19
C CYS A 131 -12.16 -6.64 8.00
N LEU A 132 -11.29 -5.76 7.49
CA LEU A 132 -11.58 -4.97 6.29
C LEU A 132 -11.25 -5.77 5.04
N PHE A 133 -12.16 -6.65 4.62
CA PHE A 133 -11.90 -7.64 3.57
C PHE A 133 -11.63 -7.05 2.19
N THR A 134 -12.15 -5.85 1.88
CA THR A 134 -11.85 -5.14 0.62
C THR A 134 -10.53 -4.38 0.69
N LEU A 135 -10.02 -4.09 1.89
CA LEU A 135 -8.72 -3.45 2.11
C LEU A 135 -7.62 -4.51 2.09
N CYS A 136 -7.43 -5.09 0.90
CA CYS A 136 -6.50 -6.17 0.64
C CYS A 136 -5.59 -5.85 -0.55
N GLY A 137 -4.53 -6.64 -0.70
CA GLY A 137 -3.57 -6.44 -1.77
C GLY A 137 -2.73 -7.68 -2.04
N GLN A 138 -2.08 -7.70 -3.19
CA GLN A 138 -1.13 -8.74 -3.55
C GLN A 138 0.28 -8.36 -3.11
N VAL A 139 1.08 -9.36 -2.76
CA VAL A 139 2.48 -9.19 -2.36
C VAL A 139 3.41 -10.05 -3.20
N PHE A 140 4.48 -9.44 -3.72
CA PHE A 140 5.54 -10.13 -4.44
C PHE A 140 6.93 -9.66 -4.01
N PRO A 141 7.93 -10.57 -3.97
CA PRO A 141 9.30 -10.19 -3.71
C PRO A 141 9.88 -9.38 -4.89
N VAL A 142 10.63 -8.34 -4.56
CA VAL A 142 11.33 -7.46 -5.49
C VAL A 142 12.83 -7.43 -5.17
N THR A 143 13.64 -7.16 -6.19
CA THR A 143 15.04 -6.81 -6.01
C THR A 143 15.14 -5.30 -5.79
N LYS A 144 16.18 -4.83 -5.10
CA LYS A 144 16.39 -3.38 -4.89
C LYS A 144 16.52 -2.63 -6.22
N ASP A 145 17.14 -3.26 -7.24
CA ASP A 145 17.33 -2.67 -8.57
C ASP A 145 16.03 -2.54 -9.38
N PHE A 146 14.94 -3.19 -8.96
CA PHE A 146 13.62 -2.99 -9.55
C PHE A 146 12.98 -1.67 -9.08
N LEU A 147 13.43 -1.14 -7.95
CA LEU A 147 12.83 0.02 -7.31
C LEU A 147 13.52 1.30 -7.81
N ILE A 148 12.72 2.18 -8.37
CA ILE A 148 13.10 3.52 -8.75
C ILE A 148 12.64 4.45 -7.62
N PRO A 149 13.58 5.10 -6.90
CA PRO A 149 13.24 5.99 -5.81
C PRO A 149 12.23 7.06 -6.23
N GLU A 150 11.22 7.29 -5.40
CA GLU A 150 10.17 8.30 -5.60
C GLU A 150 9.23 8.02 -6.79
N VAL A 151 9.38 6.86 -7.46
CA VAL A 151 8.52 6.44 -8.57
C VAL A 151 7.68 5.23 -8.17
N ASN A 152 8.31 4.12 -7.77
CA ASN A 152 7.60 2.87 -7.46
C ASN A 152 8.02 2.24 -6.11
N ASP A 153 8.71 3.00 -5.25
CA ASP A 153 9.11 2.53 -3.91
C ASP A 153 8.16 2.96 -2.79
N TYR A 154 6.96 3.42 -3.15
CA TYR A 154 5.93 3.92 -2.22
C TYR A 154 5.14 2.81 -1.50
N SER A 155 5.26 1.54 -1.87
CA SER A 155 4.55 0.46 -1.16
C SER A 155 5.43 -0.77 -1.05
N VAL A 156 6.52 -0.61 -0.31
CA VAL A 156 7.60 -1.58 -0.19
C VAL A 156 8.01 -1.78 1.27
N VAL A 157 8.22 -3.03 1.65
CA VAL A 157 8.77 -3.39 2.96
C VAL A 157 10.02 -4.24 2.85
N CYS A 158 10.82 -4.20 3.91
CA CYS A 158 11.89 -5.15 4.14
C CYS A 158 11.48 -6.13 5.24
N SER A 159 11.59 -7.43 4.96
CA SER A 159 11.40 -8.48 5.93
C SER A 159 12.71 -8.73 6.68
N ASN A 160 12.69 -8.57 8.01
CA ASN A 160 13.85 -8.86 8.86
C ASN A 160 14.07 -10.38 9.07
N VAL A 161 13.10 -11.21 8.67
CA VAL A 161 13.16 -12.67 8.86
C VAL A 161 13.98 -13.36 7.76
N ASN A 162 14.00 -12.78 6.57
CA ASN A 162 14.62 -13.40 5.39
C ASN A 162 15.37 -12.41 4.48
N ASP A 163 15.55 -11.17 4.94
CA ASP A 163 16.21 -10.07 4.23
C ASP A 163 15.68 -9.79 2.82
N LYS A 164 14.45 -10.22 2.53
CA LYS A 164 13.78 -9.96 1.26
C LYS A 164 13.02 -8.65 1.31
N VAL A 165 13.01 -7.99 0.16
CA VAL A 165 12.19 -6.82 -0.10
C VAL A 165 10.90 -7.28 -0.78
N TYR A 166 9.77 -6.79 -0.30
CA TYR A 166 8.45 -7.12 -0.85
C TYR A 166 7.72 -5.84 -1.23
N MET A 167 7.00 -5.90 -2.35
CA MET A 167 6.10 -4.85 -2.81
C MET A 167 4.65 -5.28 -2.60
N PHE A 168 3.81 -4.35 -2.14
CA PHE A 168 2.38 -4.56 -1.86
C PHE A 168 1.56 -3.64 -2.75
N LEU A 169 0.69 -4.19 -3.58
CA LEU A 169 -0.17 -3.39 -4.45
C LEU A 169 -1.62 -3.85 -4.33
N GLY A 170 -2.55 -3.02 -4.77
CA GLY A 170 -3.99 -3.18 -4.53
C GLY A 170 -4.50 -2.20 -3.47
N PRO A 171 -5.80 -2.25 -3.11
CA PRO A 171 -6.41 -1.36 -2.12
C PRO A 171 -5.62 -1.13 -0.82
N VAL A 172 -4.83 -2.10 -0.38
CA VAL A 172 -4.00 -1.99 0.82
C VAL A 172 -2.83 -0.99 0.71
N SER A 173 -2.40 -0.60 -0.50
CA SER A 173 -1.30 0.36 -0.72
C SER A 173 -1.66 1.79 -0.32
N PHE A 174 -2.97 2.11 -0.22
CA PHE A 174 -3.47 3.42 0.21
C PHE A 174 -3.44 3.65 1.72
N ILE A 175 -3.06 2.63 2.50
CA ILE A 175 -2.97 2.76 3.95
C ILE A 175 -1.69 3.51 4.31
N ASN A 176 -1.86 4.68 4.91
CA ASN A 176 -0.75 5.45 5.41
C ASN A 176 -0.12 4.84 6.66
N HIS A 177 1.15 5.16 6.84
CA HIS A 177 1.89 4.80 8.03
C HIS A 177 1.45 5.66 9.23
N ASP A 178 1.26 5.04 10.38
CA ASP A 178 1.20 5.70 11.69
C ASP A 178 2.07 4.93 12.70
N CYS A 179 2.75 5.65 13.61
CA CYS A 179 3.56 5.05 14.66
C CYS A 179 2.74 4.39 15.77
N HIS A 180 1.46 4.79 15.91
CA HIS A 180 0.45 4.20 16.78
C HIS A 180 -0.72 3.72 15.91
N PRO A 181 -0.52 2.66 15.11
CA PRO A 181 -1.50 2.26 14.11
C PRO A 181 -2.72 1.61 14.76
N ASN A 182 -3.91 1.96 14.27
CA ASN A 182 -5.17 1.29 14.59
C ASN A 182 -5.47 0.06 13.71
N VAL A 183 -4.51 -0.34 12.85
CA VAL A 183 -4.65 -1.46 11.90
C VAL A 183 -3.39 -2.31 11.75
N GLN A 184 -3.55 -3.64 11.64
CA GLN A 184 -2.44 -4.59 11.42
C GLN A 184 -2.62 -5.43 10.15
N PHE A 185 -1.50 -5.83 9.52
CA PHE A 185 -1.53 -6.70 8.34
C PHE A 185 -1.65 -8.17 8.72
N HIS A 186 -2.55 -8.87 8.03
CA HIS A 186 -2.74 -10.30 8.13
C HIS A 186 -2.60 -10.95 6.76
N SER A 187 -1.78 -11.99 6.68
CA SER A 187 -1.66 -12.82 5.48
C SER A 187 -2.89 -13.69 5.32
N ILE A 188 -3.56 -13.57 4.18
CA ILE A 188 -4.61 -14.51 3.75
C ILE A 188 -3.95 -15.72 3.07
N SER A 189 -2.91 -15.47 2.27
CA SER A 189 -2.13 -16.51 1.59
C SER A 189 -0.72 -16.02 1.32
N LYS A 190 0.13 -16.86 0.71
CA LYS A 190 1.52 -16.50 0.37
C LYS A 190 1.67 -15.23 -0.48
N THR A 191 0.61 -14.80 -1.18
CA THR A 191 0.62 -13.65 -2.09
C THR A 191 -0.48 -12.64 -1.79
N VAL A 192 -1.18 -12.74 -0.66
CA VAL A 192 -2.29 -11.82 -0.32
C VAL A 192 -2.23 -11.40 1.13
N LEU A 193 -2.36 -10.09 1.32
CA LEU A 193 -2.49 -9.47 2.62
C LEU A 193 -3.82 -8.73 2.72
N ARG A 194 -4.31 -8.61 3.94
CA ARG A 194 -5.44 -7.76 4.33
C ARG A 194 -5.12 -7.03 5.61
N LYS A 195 -5.95 -6.05 5.96
CA LYS A 195 -5.86 -5.35 7.24
C LYS A 195 -7.04 -5.65 8.16
N ASN A 196 -6.70 -5.80 9.43
CA ASN A 196 -7.64 -5.90 10.54
C ASN A 196 -7.49 -4.66 11.43
N ILE A 197 -8.61 -4.22 11.99
CA ILE A 197 -8.66 -3.14 12.98
C ILE A 197 -8.16 -3.68 14.32
N THR A 198 -7.22 -2.99 14.95
CA THR A 198 -6.63 -3.41 16.23
C THR A 198 -7.06 -2.55 17.40
N GLU A 199 -7.60 -1.37 17.11
CA GLU A 199 -8.21 -0.44 18.05
C GLU A 199 -9.42 0.22 17.39
N HIS A 200 -10.43 0.60 18.17
CA HIS A 200 -11.63 1.25 17.62
C HIS A 200 -11.25 2.42 16.72
N SER A 201 -11.90 2.51 15.56
CA SER A 201 -11.66 3.59 14.61
C SER A 201 -12.90 4.47 14.51
N THR A 202 -12.70 5.77 14.73
CA THR A 202 -13.75 6.81 14.66
C THR A 202 -13.51 7.69 13.43
N SER A 203 -14.56 8.37 12.97
CA SER A 203 -14.50 9.41 11.92
C SER A 203 -13.68 10.62 12.33
#